data_AF-A0A940A2X5-F1
#
_entry.id   AF-A0A940A2X5-F1
#
_cell.length_a   1.000
_cell.length_b   1.000
_cell.length_c   1.000
_cell.angle_alpha   90.00
_cell.angle_beta   90.00
_cell.angle_gamma   90.00
#
_symmetry.space_group_name_H-M   'P 1'
#
loop_
_entity.id
_entity.type
_entity.pdbx_description
1 polymer ?
#
loop_
_entity_poly.entity_id
_entity_poly.type
_entity_poly.pdbx_seq_one_letter_code
_entity_poly.pdbx_strand_id
1 'polypeptide(L)'
;MAINKRLLAKRDMNFFAEFTANAAKMRRLFGYAVVIGVIVVGVLLAIVGYDLIRNALIKAEITSLKIVLESDEYAHLEERAEELARELEEKQNHYYALTQMRKQVDTINAAPEDLPETLAKCIPSDTYISKYDITSNDALIEGYTFSYYSAVDLVHMLQESDVYTTIPQLDITIVDPSSLGGIENFIWEANAANTQTNNNNNNNNNQPKLMCNPINNYYKFEIKGALVGEVYISVGRYANGASVTSLAGIETIPVKVGNQYVIPDVATYTTGGVTYNLSKIMVNNQAVDANSLSGAIANNQITGQALNNMEIGLYYDKPVEQPAEGGEGK
;
A
#
# COMPACT_ATOMS: atom_id res chain seq x y z
N MET A 1 77.59 -115.44 44.13
CA MET A 1 76.40 -116.03 43.47
C MET A 1 75.54 -114.89 42.94
N ALA A 2 75.10 -114.99 41.68
CA ALA A 2 74.02 -114.23 41.02
C ALA A 2 74.12 -112.68 40.92
N ILE A 3 74.72 -112.26 39.80
CA ILE A 3 74.30 -111.23 38.83
C ILE A 3 72.96 -110.52 39.11
N ASN A 4 72.96 -109.18 39.05
CA ASN A 4 71.86 -108.45 38.40
C ASN A 4 72.38 -107.39 37.41
N LYS A 5 72.81 -107.90 36.24
CA LYS A 5 73.09 -107.15 35.02
C LYS A 5 71.81 -107.06 34.21
N ARG A 6 70.96 -106.07 34.47
CA ARG A 6 69.90 -105.63 33.55
C ARG A 6 69.37 -104.31 34.06
N LEU A 7 69.79 -103.22 33.42
CA LEU A 7 69.10 -101.92 33.34
C LEU A 7 70.00 -100.79 32.78
N LEU A 8 71.19 -101.12 32.28
CA LEU A 8 71.84 -100.30 31.24
C LEU A 8 71.21 -100.64 29.87
N ALA A 9 69.91 -100.37 29.75
CA ALA A 9 69.30 -100.23 28.44
C ALA A 9 69.94 -99.00 27.81
N LYS A 10 70.63 -99.21 26.69
CA LYS A 10 71.10 -98.18 25.78
C LYS A 10 70.02 -97.14 25.58
N ARG A 11 70.12 -96.04 26.33
CA ARG A 11 69.60 -94.76 25.89
C ARG A 11 70.54 -94.36 24.76
N ASP A 12 70.29 -94.88 23.57
CA ASP A 12 70.76 -94.28 22.33
C ASP A 12 70.18 -92.86 22.33
N MET A 13 70.94 -91.96 22.95
CA MET A 13 70.72 -90.54 22.90
C MET A 13 71.04 -90.15 21.47
N ASN A 14 70.02 -90.23 20.63
CA ASN A 14 69.96 -89.50 19.37
C ASN A 14 69.93 -88.00 19.68
N PHE A 15 71.03 -87.46 20.21
CA PHE A 15 71.24 -86.05 20.52
C PHE A 15 71.06 -85.19 19.25
N PHE A 16 71.32 -85.78 18.08
CA PHE A 16 71.09 -85.18 16.78
C PHE A 16 69.64 -85.27 16.28
N ALA A 17 68.83 -86.25 16.73
CA ALA A 17 67.41 -86.30 16.37
C ALA A 17 66.62 -85.20 17.06
N GLU A 18 67.01 -84.82 18.29
CA GLU A 18 66.38 -83.71 19.00
C GLU A 18 66.74 -82.36 18.36
N PHE A 19 67.99 -82.17 17.91
CA PHE A 19 68.38 -80.97 17.14
C PHE A 19 67.74 -80.91 15.75
N THR A 20 67.61 -82.03 15.03
CA THR A 20 66.93 -82.05 13.72
C THR A 20 65.40 -81.95 13.85
N ALA A 21 64.79 -82.51 14.88
CA ALA A 21 63.36 -82.34 15.16
C ALA A 21 63.04 -80.89 15.58
N ASN A 22 63.91 -80.25 16.37
CA ASN A 22 63.72 -78.85 16.77
C ASN A 22 63.98 -77.89 15.59
N ALA A 23 64.95 -78.18 14.73
CA ALA A 23 65.16 -77.45 13.48
C ALA A 23 63.97 -77.60 12.51
N ALA A 24 63.36 -78.78 12.41
CA ALA A 24 62.16 -79.01 11.62
C ALA A 24 60.93 -78.26 12.17
N LYS A 25 60.77 -78.21 13.50
CA LYS A 25 59.74 -77.37 14.15
C LYS A 25 59.99 -75.88 13.91
N MET A 26 61.22 -75.39 14.06
CA MET A 26 61.58 -73.99 13.77
C MET A 26 61.33 -73.61 12.31
N ARG A 27 61.65 -74.48 11.35
CA ARG A 27 61.34 -74.23 9.92
C ARG A 27 59.85 -74.08 9.66
N ARG A 28 59.00 -74.93 10.28
CA ARG A 28 57.55 -74.83 10.15
C ARG A 28 57.03 -73.54 10.77
N LEU A 29 57.54 -73.14 11.93
CA LEU A 29 57.14 -71.92 12.63
C LEU A 29 57.53 -70.65 11.85
N PHE A 30 58.73 -70.60 11.29
CA PHE A 30 59.15 -69.54 10.36
C PHE A 30 58.30 -69.52 9.09
N GLY A 31 57.97 -70.69 8.54
CA GLY A 31 57.09 -70.80 7.37
C GLY A 31 55.71 -70.18 7.62
N TYR A 32 55.08 -70.50 8.76
CA TYR A 32 53.80 -69.88 9.15
C TYR A 32 53.93 -68.38 9.39
N ALA A 33 55.00 -67.93 10.05
CA ALA A 33 55.23 -66.50 10.28
C ALA A 33 55.38 -65.70 8.98
N VAL A 34 56.09 -66.26 7.99
CA VAL A 34 56.23 -65.63 6.65
C VAL A 34 54.90 -65.58 5.93
N VAL A 35 54.10 -66.65 5.94
CA VAL A 35 52.78 -66.67 5.29
C VAL A 35 51.84 -65.65 5.93
N ILE A 36 51.79 -65.57 7.26
CA ILE A 36 50.99 -64.56 7.97
C ILE A 36 51.49 -63.16 7.62
N GLY A 37 52.81 -62.94 7.57
CA GLY A 37 53.40 -61.67 7.16
C GLY A 37 52.96 -61.23 5.76
N VAL A 38 52.97 -62.15 4.78
CA VAL A 38 52.51 -61.86 3.41
C VAL A 38 51.01 -61.54 3.38
N ILE A 39 50.19 -62.24 4.16
CA ILE A 39 48.75 -61.95 4.26
C ILE A 39 48.52 -60.54 4.83
N VAL A 40 49.21 -60.18 5.91
CA VAL A 40 49.08 -58.85 6.54
C VAL A 40 49.50 -57.74 5.58
N VAL A 41 50.61 -57.92 4.86
CA VAL A 41 51.06 -56.96 3.83
C VAL A 41 50.05 -56.86 2.69
N GLY A 42 49.48 -57.99 2.25
CA GLY A 42 48.42 -58.01 1.23
C GLY A 42 47.17 -57.23 1.65
N VAL A 43 46.73 -57.38 2.91
CA VAL A 43 45.59 -56.63 3.47
C VAL A 43 45.91 -55.13 3.54
N LEU A 44 47.11 -54.75 3.98
CA LEU A 44 47.53 -53.34 4.01
C LEU A 44 47.55 -52.72 2.60
N LEU A 45 48.09 -53.44 1.61
CA LEU A 45 48.08 -52.98 0.22
C LEU A 45 46.66 -52.85 -0.33
N ALA A 46 45.74 -53.74 0.04
CA ALA A 46 44.34 -53.66 -0.36
C ALA A 46 43.63 -52.44 0.25
N ILE A 47 43.89 -52.10 1.51
CA ILE A 47 43.34 -50.90 2.18
C ILE A 47 43.85 -49.64 1.49
N VAL A 48 45.17 -49.52 1.28
CA VAL A 48 45.75 -48.37 0.58
C VAL A 48 45.20 -48.24 -0.84
N GLY A 49 45.06 -49.36 -1.55
CA GLY A 49 44.45 -49.39 -2.89
C GLY A 49 43.00 -48.90 -2.88
N TYR A 50 42.20 -49.33 -1.91
CA TYR A 50 40.81 -48.89 -1.74
C TYR A 50 40.72 -47.38 -1.46
N ASP A 51 41.56 -46.86 -0.57
CA ASP A 51 41.59 -45.43 -0.22
C ASP A 51 42.02 -44.56 -1.41
N LEU A 52 42.96 -45.04 -2.24
CA LEU A 52 43.37 -44.34 -3.46
C LEU A 52 42.22 -44.27 -4.48
N ILE A 53 41.49 -45.37 -4.69
CA ILE A 53 40.33 -45.38 -5.61
C ILE A 53 39.23 -44.46 -5.10
N ARG A 54 38.91 -44.53 -3.80
CA ARG A 54 37.88 -43.67 -3.19
C ARG A 54 38.25 -42.19 -3.29
N ASN A 55 39.50 -41.83 -3.00
CA ASN A 55 39.98 -40.46 -3.16
C ASN A 55 39.93 -39.98 -4.62
N ALA A 56 40.23 -40.84 -5.59
CA ALA A 56 40.12 -40.49 -7.00
C ALA A 56 38.66 -40.20 -7.40
N LEU A 57 37.71 -41.01 -6.92
CA LEU A 57 36.27 -40.82 -7.14
C LEU A 57 35.77 -39.51 -6.53
N ILE A 58 36.11 -39.23 -5.27
CA ILE A 58 35.74 -37.97 -4.59
C ILE A 58 36.34 -36.76 -5.33
N LYS A 59 37.60 -36.83 -5.79
CA LYS A 59 38.20 -35.76 -6.59
C LYS A 59 37.47 -35.54 -7.91
N ALA A 60 37.02 -36.60 -8.56
CA ALA A 60 36.24 -36.50 -9.79
C ALA A 60 34.88 -35.83 -9.54
N GLU A 61 34.18 -36.21 -8.47
CA GLU A 61 32.94 -35.56 -8.05
C GLU A 61 33.14 -34.08 -7.74
N ILE A 62 34.17 -33.73 -6.95
CA ILE A 62 34.53 -32.32 -6.66
C ILE A 62 34.81 -31.56 -7.95
N THR A 63 35.53 -32.16 -8.90
CA THR A 63 35.82 -31.51 -10.18
C THR A 63 34.55 -31.30 -11.00
N SER A 64 33.63 -32.27 -11.00
CA SER A 64 32.34 -32.14 -11.68
C SER A 64 31.46 -31.04 -11.06
N LEU A 65 31.39 -30.98 -9.73
CA LEU A 65 30.68 -29.93 -8.99
C LEU A 65 31.30 -28.56 -9.25
N LYS A 66 32.64 -28.49 -9.34
CA LYS A 66 33.35 -27.26 -9.66
C LYS A 66 33.05 -26.80 -11.08
N ILE A 67 33.00 -27.71 -12.06
CA ILE A 67 32.61 -27.40 -13.45
C ILE A 67 31.15 -26.92 -13.51
N VAL A 68 30.25 -27.52 -12.72
CA VAL A 68 28.86 -27.06 -12.63
C VAL A 68 28.78 -25.66 -12.00
N LEU A 69 29.52 -25.39 -10.92
CA LEU A 69 29.59 -24.05 -10.32
C LEU A 69 30.25 -23.01 -11.23
N GLU A 70 31.26 -23.41 -12.01
CA GLU A 70 31.93 -22.56 -13.00
C GLU A 70 31.16 -22.48 -14.34
N SER A 71 30.06 -23.22 -14.49
CA SER A 71 29.26 -23.17 -15.72
C SER A 71 28.55 -21.83 -15.84
N ASP A 72 28.43 -21.34 -17.08
CA ASP A 72 27.83 -20.04 -17.39
C ASP A 72 26.41 -19.89 -16.80
N GLU A 73 25.68 -21.00 -16.61
CA GLU A 73 24.34 -21.00 -16.03
C GLU A 73 24.30 -20.46 -14.59
N TYR A 74 25.32 -20.73 -13.77
CA TYR A 74 25.44 -20.20 -12.41
C TYR A 74 26.12 -18.83 -12.37
N ALA A 75 26.99 -18.54 -13.35
CA ALA A 75 27.62 -17.22 -13.49
C ALA A 75 26.56 -16.11 -13.73
N HIS A 76 25.52 -16.42 -14.50
CA HIS A 76 24.40 -15.50 -14.73
C HIS A 76 23.35 -15.49 -13.61
N LEU A 77 23.44 -16.37 -12.61
CA LEU A 77 22.43 -16.42 -11.55
C LEU A 77 22.51 -15.19 -10.65
N GLU A 78 23.73 -14.73 -10.35
CA GLU A 78 23.96 -13.49 -9.59
C GLU A 78 23.51 -12.26 -10.40
N GLU A 79 23.90 -12.19 -11.68
CA GLU A 79 23.46 -11.14 -12.60
C GLU A 79 21.93 -11.10 -12.74
N ARG A 80 21.28 -12.26 -12.87
CA ARG A 80 19.81 -12.37 -12.96
C ARG A 80 19.11 -12.04 -11.65
N ALA A 81 19.73 -12.34 -10.50
CA ALA A 81 19.21 -11.93 -9.19
C ALA A 81 19.28 -10.41 -9.02
N GLU A 82 20.36 -9.77 -9.46
CA GLU A 82 20.48 -8.31 -9.48
C GLU A 82 19.51 -7.66 -10.47
N GLU A 83 19.32 -8.26 -11.66
CA GLU A 83 18.34 -7.81 -12.65
C GLU A 83 16.92 -7.89 -12.09
N LEU A 84 16.54 -9.02 -11.48
CA LEU A 84 15.23 -9.19 -10.83
C LEU A 84 15.04 -8.21 -9.67
N ALA A 85 16.10 -7.95 -8.89
CA ALA A 85 16.05 -6.97 -7.80
C ALA A 85 15.80 -5.55 -8.35
N ARG A 86 16.48 -5.17 -9.45
CA ARG A 86 16.23 -3.90 -10.15
C ARG A 86 14.84 -3.82 -10.76
N GLU A 87 14.36 -4.89 -11.41
CA GLU A 87 13.01 -4.93 -11.98
C GLU A 87 11.95 -4.78 -10.90
N LEU A 88 12.17 -5.41 -9.74
CA LEU A 88 11.30 -5.30 -8.58
C LEU A 88 11.30 -3.88 -8.01
N GLU A 89 12.47 -3.24 -7.89
CA GLU A 89 12.58 -1.83 -7.48
C GLU A 89 11.89 -0.89 -8.47
N GLU A 90 12.07 -1.09 -9.78
CA GLU A 90 11.43 -0.29 -10.82
C GLU A 90 9.91 -0.43 -10.78
N LYS A 91 9.39 -1.65 -10.63
CA LYS A 91 7.96 -1.89 -10.46
C LYS A 91 7.43 -1.27 -9.17
N GLN A 92 8.14 -1.38 -8.06
CA GLN A 92 7.76 -0.73 -6.80
C GLN A 92 7.67 0.80 -6.96
N ASN A 93 8.67 1.42 -7.61
CA ASN A 93 8.67 2.85 -7.91
C ASN A 93 7.52 3.25 -8.85
N HIS A 94 7.22 2.44 -9.87
CA HIS A 94 6.10 2.67 -10.77
C HIS A 94 4.75 2.59 -10.04
N TYR A 95 4.56 1.57 -9.20
CA TYR A 95 3.37 1.47 -8.36
C TYR A 95 3.26 2.64 -7.41
N TYR A 96 4.35 3.06 -6.77
CA TYR A 96 4.37 4.25 -5.93
C TYR A 96 3.94 5.50 -6.69
N ALA A 97 4.46 5.72 -7.89
CA ALA A 97 4.11 6.86 -8.74
C ALA A 97 2.63 6.85 -9.15
N LEU A 98 2.10 5.71 -9.63
CA LEU A 98 0.67 5.55 -9.94
C LEU A 98 -0.21 5.83 -8.73
N THR A 99 0.24 5.38 -7.58
CA THR A 99 -0.49 5.56 -6.33
C THR A 99 -0.48 7.03 -5.90
N GLN A 100 0.63 7.75 -6.06
CA GLN A 100 0.70 9.20 -5.83
C GLN A 100 -0.16 9.98 -6.84
N MET A 101 -0.20 9.57 -8.11
CA MET A 101 -1.09 10.17 -9.11
C MET A 101 -2.56 9.96 -8.75
N ARG A 102 -2.92 8.74 -8.32
CA ARG A 102 -4.27 8.45 -7.83
C ARG A 102 -4.61 9.32 -6.62
N LYS A 103 -3.68 9.48 -5.67
CA LYS A 103 -3.85 10.41 -4.54
C LYS A 103 -4.14 11.83 -5.03
N GLN A 104 -3.43 12.33 -6.05
CA GLN A 104 -3.69 13.65 -6.61
C GLN A 104 -5.07 13.75 -7.26
N VAL A 105 -5.50 12.73 -7.98
CA VAL A 105 -6.84 12.68 -8.60
C VAL A 105 -7.92 12.62 -7.52
N ASP A 106 -7.76 11.75 -6.54
CA ASP A 106 -8.69 11.62 -5.41
C ASP A 106 -8.75 12.92 -4.59
N THR A 107 -7.66 13.69 -4.46
CA THR A 107 -7.72 14.99 -3.77
C THR A 107 -8.48 16.08 -4.53
N ILE A 108 -8.77 15.89 -5.82
CA ILE A 108 -9.66 16.78 -6.56
C ILE A 108 -11.08 16.36 -6.19
N ASN A 109 -11.66 17.03 -5.20
CA ASN A 109 -13.06 16.86 -4.84
C ASN A 109 -13.92 17.07 -6.10
N ALA A 110 -14.42 15.98 -6.67
CA ALA A 110 -15.41 16.07 -7.72
C ALA A 110 -16.66 16.72 -7.13
N ALA A 111 -17.28 17.62 -7.89
CA ALA A 111 -18.61 18.11 -7.52
C ALA A 111 -19.54 16.87 -7.38
N PRO A 112 -20.39 16.80 -6.34
CA PRO A 112 -21.27 15.66 -6.16
C PRO A 112 -22.09 15.42 -7.43
N GLU A 113 -22.09 14.18 -7.95
CA GLU A 113 -22.76 13.86 -9.22
C GLU A 113 -24.27 14.12 -9.18
N ASP A 114 -24.86 14.05 -7.98
CA ASP A 114 -26.27 14.30 -7.69
C ASP A 114 -26.60 15.78 -7.48
N LEU A 115 -25.60 16.66 -7.32
CA LEU A 115 -25.81 18.08 -7.00
C LEU A 115 -26.68 18.80 -8.05
N PRO A 116 -26.49 18.63 -9.38
CA PRO A 116 -27.37 19.27 -10.36
C PRO A 116 -28.83 18.80 -10.27
N GLU A 117 -29.05 17.52 -9.96
CA GLU A 117 -30.40 16.96 -9.83
C GLU A 117 -31.08 17.45 -8.54
N THR A 118 -30.35 17.46 -7.43
CA THR A 118 -30.82 18.01 -6.16
C THR A 118 -31.13 19.49 -6.29
N LEU A 119 -30.23 20.26 -6.92
CA LEU A 119 -30.47 21.68 -7.19
C LEU A 119 -31.74 21.88 -8.02
N ALA A 120 -31.95 21.10 -9.08
CA ALA A 120 -33.15 21.19 -9.91
C ALA A 120 -34.44 20.91 -9.13
N LYS A 121 -34.42 19.97 -8.17
CA LYS A 121 -35.57 19.64 -7.32
C LYS A 121 -35.88 20.72 -6.28
N CYS A 122 -34.86 21.48 -5.85
CA CYS A 122 -35.01 22.53 -4.86
C CYS A 122 -35.44 23.89 -5.44
N ILE A 123 -35.51 24.07 -6.77
CA ILE A 123 -35.91 25.36 -7.38
C ILE A 123 -37.43 25.55 -7.26
N PRO A 124 -37.91 26.59 -6.57
CA PRO A 124 -39.34 26.91 -6.54
C PRO A 124 -39.87 27.27 -7.94
N SER A 125 -41.17 27.05 -8.18
CA SER A 125 -41.78 27.24 -9.50
C SER A 125 -41.75 28.68 -10.03
N ASP A 126 -41.53 29.66 -9.16
CA ASP A 126 -41.46 31.10 -9.47
C ASP A 126 -40.02 31.65 -9.48
N THR A 127 -39.04 30.75 -9.51
CA THR A 127 -37.63 31.08 -9.36
C THR A 127 -36.87 30.51 -10.55
N TYR A 128 -35.90 31.26 -11.07
CA TYR A 128 -34.99 30.76 -12.09
C TYR A 128 -33.54 31.07 -11.73
N ILE A 129 -32.65 30.12 -12.00
CA ILE A 129 -31.21 30.28 -11.80
C ILE A 129 -30.62 30.88 -13.07
N SER A 130 -29.91 31.99 -12.94
CA SER A 130 -29.26 32.67 -14.06
C SER A 130 -27.83 32.18 -14.28
N LYS A 131 -27.14 31.86 -13.18
CA LYS A 131 -25.76 31.40 -13.16
C LYS A 131 -25.55 30.56 -11.91
N TYR A 132 -24.75 29.52 -12.03
CA TYR A 132 -24.19 28.83 -10.88
C TYR A 132 -22.71 28.57 -11.14
N ASP A 133 -21.91 28.65 -10.08
CA ASP A 133 -20.50 28.32 -10.08
C ASP A 133 -20.27 27.35 -8.92
N ILE A 134 -19.90 26.12 -9.26
CA ILE A 134 -19.68 25.04 -8.32
C ILE A 134 -18.21 24.72 -8.38
N THR A 135 -17.53 25.01 -7.28
CA THR A 135 -16.16 24.56 -7.03
C THR A 135 -16.18 23.31 -6.16
N SER A 136 -15.01 22.76 -5.86
CA SER A 136 -14.85 21.58 -5.02
C SER A 136 -15.43 21.72 -3.61
N ASN A 137 -15.45 22.95 -3.06
CA ASN A 137 -15.90 23.20 -1.69
C ASN A 137 -16.97 24.29 -1.57
N ASP A 138 -17.08 25.19 -2.55
CA ASP A 138 -18.02 26.30 -2.51
C ASP A 138 -18.99 26.24 -3.68
N ALA A 139 -20.26 26.53 -3.43
CA ALA A 139 -21.24 26.81 -4.48
C ALA A 139 -21.72 28.26 -4.38
N LEU A 140 -21.73 28.92 -5.53
CA LEU A 140 -22.32 30.23 -5.77
C LEU A 140 -23.49 30.06 -6.74
N ILE A 141 -24.68 30.48 -6.34
CA ILE A 141 -25.89 30.40 -7.16
C ILE A 141 -26.50 31.79 -7.26
N GLU A 142 -26.62 32.31 -8.47
CA GLU A 142 -27.24 33.59 -8.77
C GLU A 142 -28.51 33.38 -9.58
N GLY A 143 -29.59 34.02 -9.18
CA GLY A 143 -30.86 33.89 -9.89
C GLY A 143 -31.82 35.02 -9.60
N TYR A 144 -33.04 34.84 -10.08
CA TYR A 144 -34.12 35.78 -9.88
C TYR A 144 -35.38 35.03 -9.46
N THR A 145 -36.21 35.72 -8.68
CA THR A 145 -37.48 35.20 -8.21
C THR A 145 -38.55 36.29 -8.19
N PHE A 146 -39.81 35.89 -8.33
CA PHE A 146 -40.96 36.78 -8.20
C PHE A 146 -41.28 37.15 -6.73
N SER A 147 -40.81 36.35 -5.77
CA SER A 147 -41.12 36.54 -4.35
C SER A 147 -39.85 36.44 -3.50
N TYR A 148 -39.70 37.37 -2.55
CA TYR A 148 -38.63 37.33 -1.55
C TYR A 148 -38.54 35.96 -0.84
N TYR A 149 -39.69 35.36 -0.53
CA TYR A 149 -39.76 34.10 0.21
C TYR A 149 -39.26 32.90 -0.57
N SER A 150 -39.35 32.93 -1.90
CA SER A 150 -38.94 31.78 -2.72
C SER A 150 -37.41 31.63 -2.75
N ALA A 151 -36.66 32.73 -2.69
CA ALA A 151 -35.21 32.66 -2.49
C ALA A 151 -34.84 32.10 -1.12
N VAL A 152 -35.61 32.43 -0.07
CA VAL A 152 -35.44 31.87 1.28
C VAL A 152 -35.78 30.38 1.30
N ASP A 153 -36.87 29.98 0.64
CA ASP A 153 -37.33 28.60 0.56
C ASP A 153 -36.34 27.72 -0.22
N LEU A 154 -35.77 28.23 -1.32
CA LEU A 154 -34.67 27.59 -2.03
C LEU A 154 -33.48 27.28 -1.11
N VAL A 155 -33.03 28.26 -0.32
CA VAL A 155 -31.95 28.05 0.65
C VAL A 155 -32.32 27.01 1.70
N HIS A 156 -33.55 27.05 2.21
CA HIS A 156 -34.04 26.10 3.18
C HIS A 156 -34.05 24.66 2.62
N MET A 157 -34.60 24.46 1.43
CA MET A 157 -34.62 23.16 0.75
C MET A 157 -33.22 22.61 0.46
N LEU A 158 -32.29 23.49 0.05
CA LEU A 158 -30.89 23.09 -0.16
C LEU A 158 -30.20 22.68 1.16
N GLN A 159 -30.53 23.35 2.27
CA GLN A 159 -30.03 23.00 3.59
C GLN A 159 -30.63 21.68 4.10
N GLU A 160 -31.91 21.43 3.88
CA GLU A 160 -32.57 20.16 4.25
C GLU A 160 -32.10 18.98 3.41
N SER A 161 -31.64 19.24 2.19
CA SER A 161 -31.07 18.23 1.29
C SER A 161 -29.58 17.96 1.56
N ASP A 162 -29.03 18.47 2.66
CA ASP A 162 -27.61 18.34 3.05
C ASP A 162 -26.64 18.78 1.94
N VAL A 163 -27.00 19.78 1.14
CA VAL A 163 -26.11 20.31 0.09
C VAL A 163 -24.97 21.11 0.71
N TYR A 164 -25.24 21.83 1.80
CA TYR A 164 -24.29 22.70 2.47
C TYR A 164 -23.90 22.20 3.87
N THR A 165 -22.61 22.30 4.19
CA THR A 165 -22.07 21.99 5.53
C THR A 165 -22.49 22.99 6.60
N THR A 166 -22.74 24.23 6.19
CA THR A 166 -23.13 25.35 7.06
C THR A 166 -24.23 26.13 6.38
N ILE A 167 -24.98 26.91 7.17
CA ILE A 167 -26.06 27.75 6.64
C ILE A 167 -25.47 28.69 5.56
N PRO A 168 -25.92 28.58 4.30
CA PRO A 168 -25.36 29.39 3.23
C PRO A 168 -25.74 30.87 3.42
N GLN A 169 -24.84 31.75 3.00
CA GLN A 169 -25.10 33.18 2.93
C GLN A 169 -26.09 33.47 1.80
N LEU A 170 -27.16 34.18 2.12
CA LEU A 170 -28.19 34.61 1.18
C LEU A 170 -28.22 36.14 1.10
N ASP A 171 -27.95 36.69 -0.08
CA ASP A 171 -28.17 38.10 -0.39
C ASP A 171 -29.37 38.22 -1.34
N ILE A 172 -30.28 39.14 -1.04
CA ILE A 172 -31.48 39.39 -1.86
C ILE A 172 -31.59 40.89 -2.10
N THR A 173 -31.59 41.28 -3.36
CA THR A 173 -31.72 42.66 -3.81
C THR A 173 -32.94 42.81 -4.69
N ILE A 174 -33.67 43.93 -4.53
CA ILE A 174 -34.78 44.27 -5.43
C ILE A 174 -34.17 44.74 -6.75
N VAL A 175 -34.62 44.17 -7.85
CA VAL A 175 -34.21 44.62 -9.18
C VAL A 175 -35.01 45.85 -9.55
N ASP A 176 -34.31 46.98 -9.75
CA ASP A 176 -34.96 48.18 -10.27
C ASP A 176 -35.40 47.92 -11.72
N PRO A 177 -36.70 48.06 -12.04
CA PRO A 177 -37.20 47.83 -13.40
C PRO A 177 -36.52 48.72 -14.46
N SER A 178 -35.94 49.86 -14.08
CA SER A 178 -35.18 50.73 -14.99
C SER A 178 -33.85 50.13 -15.47
N SER A 179 -33.30 49.13 -14.77
CA SER A 179 -31.98 48.56 -15.04
C SER A 179 -31.97 47.44 -16.09
N LEU A 180 -33.12 46.84 -16.39
CA LEU A 180 -33.24 45.67 -17.27
C LEU A 180 -33.40 45.99 -18.76
N GLY A 181 -33.07 47.22 -19.21
CA GLY A 181 -33.16 47.60 -20.63
C GLY A 181 -34.57 47.36 -21.20
N GLY A 182 -35.59 47.53 -20.36
CA GLY A 182 -36.94 47.06 -20.61
C GLY A 182 -37.60 47.67 -21.85
N ILE A 183 -38.57 46.91 -22.36
CA ILE A 183 -39.54 47.20 -23.43
C ILE A 183 -40.20 48.59 -23.32
N GLU A 184 -40.03 49.30 -22.20
CA GLU A 184 -40.38 50.71 -22.05
C GLU A 184 -39.70 51.61 -23.10
N ASN A 185 -38.48 51.31 -23.54
CA ASN A 185 -37.90 51.97 -24.72
C ASN A 185 -38.69 51.67 -26.01
N PHE A 186 -39.23 50.46 -26.15
CA PHE A 186 -39.99 50.03 -27.33
C PHE A 186 -41.42 50.63 -27.34
N ILE A 187 -42.09 50.71 -26.18
CA ILE A 187 -43.41 51.36 -26.03
C ILE A 187 -43.27 52.88 -26.10
N TRP A 188 -42.14 53.44 -25.64
CA TRP A 188 -41.84 54.86 -25.81
C TRP A 188 -41.53 55.21 -27.27
N GLU A 189 -40.70 54.45 -27.99
CA GLU A 189 -40.46 54.69 -29.43
C GLU A 189 -41.74 54.54 -30.27
N ALA A 190 -42.56 53.52 -29.98
CA ALA A 190 -43.82 53.32 -30.70
C ALA A 190 -44.86 54.42 -30.43
N ASN A 191 -44.92 54.97 -29.21
CA ASN A 191 -45.85 56.06 -28.88
C ASN A 191 -45.29 57.44 -29.24
N ALA A 192 -43.98 57.68 -29.12
CA ALA A 192 -43.32 58.91 -29.55
C ALA A 192 -43.47 59.11 -31.07
N ALA A 193 -43.38 58.03 -31.86
CA ALA A 193 -43.65 58.05 -33.29
C ALA A 193 -45.12 58.39 -33.63
N ASN A 194 -46.07 58.11 -32.73
CA ASN A 194 -47.49 58.36 -32.95
C ASN A 194 -47.97 59.73 -32.42
N THR A 195 -47.24 60.35 -31.50
CA THR A 195 -47.54 61.70 -30.99
C THR A 195 -46.97 62.85 -31.83
N GLN A 196 -46.06 62.60 -32.78
CA GLN A 196 -45.53 63.66 -33.65
C GLN A 196 -46.51 64.13 -34.74
N THR A 197 -47.59 63.39 -34.99
CA THR A 197 -48.50 63.72 -36.11
C THR A 197 -49.68 64.62 -35.70
N ASN A 198 -49.89 64.93 -34.41
CA ASN A 198 -51.16 65.54 -34.00
C ASN A 198 -51.15 66.57 -32.85
N ASN A 199 -50.09 67.36 -32.63
CA ASN A 199 -50.20 68.49 -31.69
C ASN A 199 -49.31 69.70 -32.06
N ASN A 200 -49.81 70.51 -33.00
CA ASN A 200 -49.54 71.95 -33.04
C ASN A 200 -50.64 72.65 -32.22
N ASN A 201 -50.54 72.67 -30.88
CA ASN A 201 -51.00 73.78 -30.05
C ASN A 201 -50.80 73.58 -28.54
N ASN A 202 -50.13 74.58 -27.96
CA ASN A 202 -50.24 75.12 -26.60
C ASN A 202 -49.94 74.24 -25.36
N ASN A 203 -48.79 74.57 -24.76
CA ASN A 203 -48.58 74.82 -23.33
C ASN A 203 -49.44 74.02 -22.35
N ASN A 204 -48.88 72.91 -21.85
CA ASN A 204 -49.04 72.51 -20.45
C ASN A 204 -47.90 71.56 -20.04
N ASN A 205 -47.15 71.97 -19.01
CA ASN A 205 -45.98 71.28 -18.43
C ASN A 205 -46.36 70.04 -17.59
N ASN A 206 -47.24 69.17 -18.09
CA ASN A 206 -47.50 67.89 -17.44
C ASN A 206 -46.71 66.80 -18.17
N GLN A 207 -45.45 66.66 -17.76
CA GLN A 207 -44.66 65.47 -18.07
C GLN A 207 -45.45 64.24 -17.58
N PRO A 208 -45.78 63.28 -18.46
CA PRO A 208 -46.51 62.08 -18.05
C PRO A 208 -45.67 61.35 -17.00
N LYS A 209 -46.20 61.28 -15.77
CA LYS A 209 -45.61 60.50 -14.67
C LYS A 209 -45.63 59.03 -15.12
N LEU A 210 -44.46 58.49 -15.45
CA LEU A 210 -44.26 57.08 -15.73
C LEU A 210 -44.86 56.27 -14.58
N MET A 211 -46.01 55.64 -14.82
CA MET A 211 -46.55 54.65 -13.92
C MET A 211 -45.77 53.37 -14.23
N CYS A 212 -44.60 53.19 -13.62
CA CYS A 212 -43.94 51.89 -13.57
C CYS A 212 -45.00 50.89 -13.11
N ASN A 213 -45.25 49.86 -13.90
CA ASN A 213 -46.21 48.82 -13.56
C ASN A 213 -45.69 48.12 -12.29
N PRO A 214 -46.32 48.29 -11.11
CA PRO A 214 -45.79 47.80 -9.83
C PRO A 214 -45.85 46.26 -9.71
N ILE A 215 -46.27 45.58 -10.78
CA ILE A 215 -46.54 44.15 -10.81
C ILE A 215 -45.29 43.33 -11.17
N ASN A 216 -44.25 43.96 -11.71
CA ASN A 216 -43.00 43.28 -12.10
C ASN A 216 -41.85 43.55 -11.10
N ASN A 217 -42.12 43.34 -9.81
CA ASN A 217 -41.05 43.32 -8.81
C ASN A 217 -40.35 41.96 -8.88
N TYR A 218 -39.15 41.95 -9.44
CA TYR A 218 -38.25 40.80 -9.39
C TYR A 218 -37.22 41.03 -8.28
N TYR A 219 -36.85 39.96 -7.60
CA TYR A 219 -35.75 39.94 -6.66
C TYR A 219 -34.60 39.20 -7.31
N LYS A 220 -33.40 39.79 -7.31
CA LYS A 220 -32.16 39.09 -7.61
C LYS A 220 -31.66 38.50 -6.30
N PHE A 221 -31.27 37.23 -6.32
CA PHE A 221 -30.63 36.59 -5.17
C PHE A 221 -29.25 36.06 -5.53
N GLU A 222 -28.41 35.98 -4.50
CA GLU A 222 -27.10 35.33 -4.51
C GLU A 222 -27.02 34.41 -3.29
N ILE A 223 -26.78 33.12 -3.52
CA ILE A 223 -26.58 32.10 -2.49
C ILE A 223 -25.12 31.69 -2.55
N LYS A 224 -24.40 31.78 -1.43
CA LYS A 224 -23.02 31.34 -1.29
C LYS A 224 -22.89 30.43 -0.08
N GLY A 225 -22.41 29.21 -0.28
CA GLY A 225 -22.21 28.27 0.84
C GLY A 225 -21.15 27.22 0.55
N ALA A 226 -20.61 26.63 1.62
CA ALA A 226 -19.67 25.54 1.54
C ALA A 226 -20.41 24.21 1.37
N LEU A 227 -20.18 23.51 0.25
CA LEU A 227 -20.79 22.23 -0.07
C LEU A 227 -20.38 21.14 0.92
N VAL A 228 -21.27 20.16 1.14
CA VAL A 228 -20.90 18.89 1.78
C VAL A 228 -19.97 18.14 0.84
N GLY A 229 -18.68 18.38 1.02
CA GLY A 229 -17.64 17.67 0.29
C GLY A 229 -17.52 16.22 0.74
N GLU A 230 -17.09 15.38 -0.18
CA GLU A 230 -16.37 14.17 0.20
C GLU A 230 -14.94 14.55 0.57
N VAL A 231 -14.39 13.87 1.55
CA VAL A 231 -12.97 13.90 1.86
C VAL A 231 -12.39 12.51 1.71
N TYR A 232 -11.16 12.48 1.23
CA TYR A 232 -10.48 11.24 0.92
C TYR A 232 -9.42 10.97 1.98
N ILE A 233 -9.52 9.80 2.60
CA ILE A 233 -8.56 9.29 3.58
C ILE A 233 -7.59 8.37 2.84
N SER A 234 -6.36 8.83 2.63
CA SER A 234 -5.31 8.05 1.97
C SER A 234 -4.51 7.27 3.01
N VAL A 235 -4.54 5.94 2.95
CA VAL A 235 -3.88 5.04 3.90
C VAL A 235 -2.70 4.34 3.22
N GLY A 236 -1.48 4.72 3.58
CA GLY A 236 -0.24 4.08 3.14
C GLY A 236 0.28 3.10 4.20
N ARG A 237 0.84 1.97 3.77
CA ARG A 237 1.48 0.97 4.66
C ARG A 237 2.96 0.85 4.30
N TYR A 238 3.84 1.05 5.29
CA TYR A 238 5.29 1.16 5.11
C TYR A 238 6.06 0.27 6.08
N ALA A 239 7.20 -0.24 5.64
CA ALA A 239 8.18 -0.85 6.53
C ALA A 239 8.94 0.25 7.27
N ASN A 240 9.03 0.13 8.59
CA ASN A 240 9.82 1.02 9.42
C ASN A 240 11.28 0.54 9.41
N GLY A 241 12.17 1.36 8.85
CA GLY A 241 13.58 1.04 8.67
C GLY A 241 14.40 2.32 8.41
N ALA A 242 15.68 2.16 8.08
CA ALA A 242 16.54 3.30 7.72
C ALA A 242 16.05 4.03 6.46
N SER A 243 15.45 3.28 5.54
CA SER A 243 14.68 3.79 4.40
C SER A 243 13.23 3.33 4.52
N VAL A 244 12.29 4.22 4.18
CA VAL A 244 10.86 3.92 4.17
C VAL A 244 10.53 3.15 2.89
N THR A 245 10.11 1.90 3.00
CA THR A 245 9.70 1.07 1.86
C THR A 245 8.19 0.82 1.91
N SER A 246 7.48 1.00 0.80
CA SER A 246 6.03 0.71 0.74
C SER A 246 5.78 -0.79 0.81
N LEU A 247 4.90 -1.23 1.71
CA LEU A 247 4.48 -2.63 1.85
C LEU A 247 3.24 -2.95 1.00
N ALA A 248 2.49 -1.93 0.60
CA ALA A 248 1.25 -2.02 -0.16
C ALA A 248 1.07 -0.78 -1.05
N GLY A 249 0.06 -0.80 -1.92
CA GLY A 249 -0.48 0.42 -2.51
C GLY A 249 -1.18 1.28 -1.45
N ILE A 250 -1.41 2.56 -1.76
CA ILE A 250 -2.21 3.46 -0.92
C ILE A 250 -3.68 3.14 -1.17
N GLU A 251 -4.40 2.91 -0.09
CA GLU A 251 -5.84 2.71 -0.06
C GLU A 251 -6.53 4.06 0.14
N THR A 252 -7.51 4.40 -0.70
CA THR A 252 -8.28 5.64 -0.54
C THR A 252 -9.70 5.29 -0.08
N ILE A 253 -10.12 5.89 1.03
CA ILE A 253 -11.48 5.73 1.58
C ILE A 253 -12.22 7.07 1.42
N PRO A 254 -13.28 7.15 0.59
CA PRO A 254 -14.13 8.34 0.51
C PRO A 254 -15.05 8.40 1.73
N VAL A 255 -15.11 9.55 2.40
CA VAL A 255 -15.92 9.77 3.59
C VAL A 255 -16.53 11.16 3.51
N LYS A 256 -17.83 11.32 3.83
CA LYS A 256 -18.44 12.64 3.89
C LYS A 256 -17.78 13.49 4.99
N VAL A 257 -17.60 14.79 4.75
CA VAL A 257 -17.09 15.71 5.78
C VAL A 257 -17.93 15.61 7.06
N GLY A 258 -17.26 15.47 8.21
CA GLY A 258 -17.87 15.31 9.53
C GLY A 258 -18.20 13.87 9.92
N ASN A 259 -18.28 12.94 8.97
CA ASN A 259 -18.54 11.54 9.27
C ASN A 259 -17.31 10.84 9.88
N GLN A 260 -17.57 9.79 10.65
CA GLN A 260 -16.52 8.93 11.19
C GLN A 260 -15.99 8.00 10.10
N TYR A 261 -14.67 7.83 10.06
CA TYR A 261 -14.00 6.81 9.25
C TYR A 261 -13.43 5.70 10.15
N VAL A 262 -13.30 4.50 9.59
CA VAL A 262 -12.74 3.31 10.27
C VAL A 262 -11.75 2.63 9.33
N ILE A 263 -10.53 2.41 9.80
CA ILE A 263 -9.51 1.62 9.11
C ILE A 263 -9.30 0.35 9.95
N PRO A 264 -9.78 -0.82 9.50
CA PRO A 264 -9.63 -2.07 10.22
C PRO A 264 -8.25 -2.69 10.01
N ASP A 265 -7.94 -3.72 10.80
CA ASP A 265 -6.78 -4.62 10.62
C ASP A 265 -5.43 -3.91 10.57
N VAL A 266 -5.26 -2.91 11.44
CA VAL A 266 -4.05 -2.08 11.49
C VAL A 266 -2.94 -2.68 12.34
N ALA A 267 -3.23 -3.60 13.26
CA ALA A 267 -2.24 -4.06 14.23
C ALA A 267 -1.11 -4.85 13.57
N THR A 268 -1.43 -5.64 12.54
CA THR A 268 -0.47 -6.46 11.81
C THR A 268 -0.73 -6.42 10.31
N TYR A 269 0.33 -6.49 9.50
CA TYR A 269 0.21 -6.57 8.04
C TYR A 269 1.09 -7.69 7.50
N THR A 270 0.53 -8.59 6.69
CA THR A 270 1.29 -9.72 6.12
C THR A 270 1.48 -9.53 4.62
N THR A 271 2.73 -9.51 4.17
CA THR A 271 3.08 -9.47 2.75
C THR A 271 4.32 -10.32 2.49
N GLY A 272 4.34 -11.05 1.36
CA GLY A 272 5.46 -11.95 1.04
C GLY A 272 5.74 -13.04 2.09
N GLY A 273 4.75 -13.43 2.89
CA GLY A 273 4.90 -14.42 3.96
C GLY A 273 5.53 -13.88 5.26
N VAL A 274 5.84 -12.58 5.34
CA VAL A 274 6.35 -11.91 6.54
C VAL A 274 5.22 -11.10 7.17
N THR A 275 4.95 -11.32 8.47
CA THR A 275 3.96 -10.57 9.25
C THR A 275 4.65 -9.45 10.00
N TYR A 276 4.34 -8.21 9.67
CA TYR A 276 4.88 -7.00 10.29
C TYR A 276 3.92 -6.49 11.38
N ASN A 277 4.46 -5.86 12.43
CA ASN A 277 3.67 -5.30 13.54
C ASN A 277 3.68 -3.78 13.50
N LEU A 278 2.53 -3.14 13.70
CA LEU A 278 2.41 -1.68 13.68
C LEU A 278 3.24 -1.05 14.80
N SER A 279 4.13 -0.14 14.43
CA SER A 279 5.04 0.53 15.36
C SER A 279 4.84 2.04 15.42
N LYS A 280 4.32 2.65 14.35
CA LYS A 280 4.10 4.10 14.29
C LYS A 280 2.95 4.44 13.34
N ILE A 281 2.14 5.42 13.73
CA ILE A 281 1.11 6.02 12.88
C ILE A 281 1.50 7.48 12.65
N MET A 282 1.43 7.93 11.39
CA MET A 282 1.56 9.34 11.03
C MET A 282 0.27 9.80 10.38
N VAL A 283 -0.27 10.93 10.84
CA VAL A 283 -1.42 11.61 10.24
C VAL A 283 -0.95 12.95 9.71
N ASN A 284 -1.08 13.19 8.40
CA ASN A 284 -0.59 14.39 7.72
C ASN A 284 0.87 14.71 8.06
N ASN A 285 1.73 13.68 8.01
CA ASN A 285 3.15 13.74 8.39
C ASN A 285 3.45 14.10 9.87
N GLN A 286 2.45 14.11 10.75
CA GLN A 286 2.64 14.26 12.19
C GLN A 286 2.49 12.93 12.89
N ALA A 287 3.42 12.59 13.79
CA ALA A 287 3.34 11.36 14.56
C ALA A 287 2.17 11.43 15.55
N VAL A 288 1.35 10.37 15.55
CA VAL A 288 0.29 10.19 16.55
C VAL A 288 0.90 9.88 17.91
N ASP A 289 0.25 10.32 18.99
CA ASP A 289 0.74 10.10 20.34
C ASP A 289 0.70 8.60 20.74
N ALA A 290 1.50 8.23 21.74
CA ALA A 290 1.67 6.84 22.16
C ALA A 290 0.38 6.20 22.70
N ASN A 291 -0.53 6.98 23.30
CA ASN A 291 -1.80 6.44 23.82
C ASN A 291 -2.74 6.10 22.67
N SER A 292 -2.86 7.00 21.69
CA SER A 292 -3.65 6.77 20.47
C SER A 292 -3.10 5.58 19.65
N LEU A 293 -1.78 5.44 19.54
CA LEU A 293 -1.15 4.26 18.92
C LEU A 293 -1.51 2.97 19.68
N SER A 294 -1.36 2.97 21.00
CA SER A 294 -1.69 1.80 21.82
C SER A 294 -3.15 1.41 21.72
N GLY A 295 -4.05 2.41 21.68
CA GLY A 295 -5.48 2.20 21.45
C GLY A 295 -5.78 1.63 20.07
N ALA A 296 -5.09 2.08 19.02
CA ALA A 296 -5.27 1.55 17.68
C ALA A 296 -4.82 0.09 17.56
N ILE A 297 -3.69 -0.28 18.19
CA ILE A 297 -3.20 -1.66 18.25
C ILE A 297 -4.16 -2.55 19.04
N ALA A 298 -4.60 -2.11 20.23
CA ALA A 298 -5.46 -2.89 21.10
C ALA A 298 -6.84 -3.17 20.48
N ASN A 299 -7.40 -2.18 19.77
CA ASN A 299 -8.70 -2.33 19.09
C ASN A 299 -8.56 -2.89 17.67
N ASN A 300 -7.33 -3.07 17.16
CA ASN A 300 -7.03 -3.43 15.78
C ASN A 300 -7.75 -2.54 14.74
N GLN A 301 -7.90 -1.25 15.03
CA GLN A 301 -8.51 -0.28 14.10
C GLN A 301 -8.08 1.16 14.41
N ILE A 302 -8.11 2.03 13.40
CA ILE A 302 -8.00 3.49 13.56
C ILE A 302 -9.36 4.11 13.23
N THR A 303 -9.84 4.98 14.12
CA THR A 303 -11.08 5.73 13.90
C THR A 303 -10.85 7.22 14.10
N GLY A 304 -11.50 8.05 13.29
CA GLY A 304 -11.46 9.51 13.44
C GLY A 304 -12.64 10.17 12.73
N GLN A 305 -12.75 11.49 12.85
CA GLN A 305 -13.70 12.27 12.06
C GLN A 305 -13.00 12.86 10.82
N ALA A 306 -13.66 12.71 9.68
CA ALA A 306 -13.13 13.16 8.40
C ALA A 306 -13.47 14.64 8.20
N LEU A 307 -12.56 15.55 8.55
CA LEU A 307 -12.80 17.00 8.40
C LEU A 307 -12.23 17.56 7.10
N ASN A 308 -11.16 16.94 6.61
CA ASN A 308 -10.42 17.33 5.42
C ASN A 308 -9.77 16.08 4.79
N ASN A 309 -9.27 16.24 3.57
CA ASN A 309 -8.40 15.21 2.97
C ASN A 309 -7.23 14.95 3.90
N MET A 310 -7.00 13.68 4.25
CA MET A 310 -5.97 13.31 5.21
C MET A 310 -5.15 12.13 4.72
N GLU A 311 -3.87 12.16 5.09
CA GLU A 311 -2.93 11.09 4.82
C GLU A 311 -2.59 10.36 6.11
N ILE A 312 -2.78 9.04 6.11
CA ILE A 312 -2.48 8.16 7.22
C ILE A 312 -1.38 7.20 6.78
N GLY A 313 -0.17 7.38 7.31
CA GLY A 313 0.96 6.48 7.14
C GLY A 313 1.03 5.48 8.29
N LEU A 314 0.89 4.20 7.99
CA LEU A 314 1.04 3.09 8.92
C LEU A 314 2.43 2.48 8.74
N TYR A 315 3.28 2.59 9.75
CA TYR A 315 4.65 2.09 9.73
C TYR A 315 4.75 0.83 10.59
N TYR A 316 5.32 -0.22 10.02
CA TYR A 316 5.39 -1.53 10.64
C TYR A 316 6.83 -2.01 10.81
N ASP A 317 7.15 -2.56 11.97
CA ASP A 317 8.43 -3.20 12.24
C ASP A 317 8.41 -4.66 11.79
N LYS A 318 9.51 -5.13 11.20
CA LYS A 318 9.72 -6.56 10.94
C LYS A 318 9.82 -7.29 12.29
N PRO A 319 9.23 -8.49 12.44
CA PRO A 319 9.39 -9.28 13.66
C PRO A 319 10.88 -9.51 13.91
N VAL A 320 11.30 -9.29 15.16
CA VAL A 320 12.66 -9.59 15.59
C VAL A 320 12.83 -11.10 15.45
N GLU A 321 13.67 -11.54 14.52
CA GLU A 321 14.05 -12.94 14.41
C GLU A 321 14.69 -13.33 15.74
N GLN A 322 13.95 -14.07 16.58
CA GLN A 322 14.55 -14.67 17.76
C GLN A 322 15.65 -15.58 17.23
N PRO A 323 16.93 -15.36 17.62
CA PRO A 323 18.00 -16.23 17.19
C PRO A 323 17.58 -17.64 17.57
N ALA A 324 17.53 -18.53 16.58
CA ALA A 324 17.10 -19.92 16.76
C ALA A 324 17.77 -20.43 18.02
N GLU A 325 16.97 -20.67 19.07
CA GLU A 325 17.44 -21.01 20.40
C GLU A 325 18.37 -22.21 20.21
N GLY A 326 19.68 -21.95 20.31
CA GLY A 326 20.69 -22.86 19.84
C GLY A 326 20.47 -24.17 20.58
N GLY A 327 19.94 -25.16 19.88
CA GLY A 327 19.65 -26.46 20.46
C GLY A 327 20.94 -26.95 21.10
N GLU A 328 20.95 -27.00 22.42
CA GLU A 328 22.03 -27.65 23.16
C GLU A 328 22.06 -29.09 22.67
N GLY A 329 22.98 -29.38 21.75
CA GLY A 329 23.28 -30.71 21.30
C GLY A 329 23.67 -31.53 22.53
N LYS A 330 22.78 -32.43 22.93
CA LYS A 330 23.10 -33.55 23.81
C LYS A 330 23.78 -34.65 23.01
#